data_AF-A0A158BFK3-F1
#
_entry.id   AF-A0A158BFK3-F1
#
_cell.length_a   1.000
_cell.length_b   1.000
_cell.length_c   1.000
_cell.angle_alpha   90.00
_cell.angle_beta   90.00
_cell.angle_gamma   90.00
#
_symmetry.space_group_name_H-M   'P 1'
#
loop_
_entity.id
_entity.type
_entity.pdbx_description
1 polymer ?
#
loop_
_entity_poly.entity_id
_entity_poly.type
_entity_poly.pdbx_seq_one_letter_code
_entity_poly.pdbx_strand_id
1 'polypeptide(L)' 'MKKLALPSACVACVVCVVCTSAALATDAPVAASDAASEPKTLKERLGDKASDEQRVDNCHVPAAQRGTKVRPDTCVP' A
#
# COMPACT_ATOMS: atom_id res chain seq x y z
N MET A 1 -36.10 44.23 21.44
CA MET A 1 -35.63 43.49 20.24
C MET A 1 -34.14 43.24 20.41
N LYS A 2 -33.74 41.98 20.57
CA LYS A 2 -32.39 41.58 20.98
C LYS A 2 -31.52 41.49 19.71
N LYS A 3 -30.67 42.48 19.46
CA LYS A 3 -29.68 42.38 18.38
C LYS A 3 -28.50 41.58 18.92
N LEU A 4 -28.45 40.29 18.57
CA LEU A 4 -27.29 39.44 18.83
C LEU A 4 -26.15 39.93 17.93
N ALA A 5 -25.21 40.68 18.49
CA ALA A 5 -23.97 41.02 17.82
C ALA A 5 -23.06 39.80 17.87
N LEU A 6 -22.86 39.14 16.72
CA LEU A 6 -21.87 38.08 16.56
C LEU A 6 -20.48 38.73 16.68
N PRO A 7 -19.65 38.37 17.67
CA PRO A 7 -18.35 39.02 17.87
C PRO A 7 -17.45 38.69 16.67
N SER A 8 -16.86 39.74 16.08
CA SER A 8 -15.95 39.69 14.92
C SER A 8 -14.80 38.69 15.06
N ALA A 9 -14.50 38.22 16.27
CA ALA A 9 -13.51 37.19 16.55
C ALA A 9 -13.91 35.79 16.04
N CYS A 10 -15.20 35.45 15.99
CA CYS A 10 -15.66 34.14 15.52
C CYS A 10 -15.45 33.93 14.01
N VAL A 11 -15.58 35.00 13.21
CA VAL A 11 -15.46 34.90 11.74
C VAL A 11 -13.99 34.76 11.31
N ALA A 12 -13.08 35.45 12.00
CA ALA A 12 -11.64 35.34 11.74
C ALA A 12 -11.09 33.93 12.07
N CYS A 13 -11.62 33.29 13.12
CA CYS A 13 -11.18 31.96 13.54
C CYS A 13 -11.59 30.86 12.53
N VAL A 14 -12.75 30.99 11.88
CA VAL A 14 -13.24 30.00 10.89
C VAL A 14 -12.46 30.08 9.58
N VAL A 15 -12.00 31.27 9.15
CA VAL A 15 -11.24 31.43 7.90
C VAL A 15 -9.82 30.84 8.00
N CYS A 16 -9.18 30.89 9.17
CA CYS A 16 -7.84 30.32 9.33
C CYS A 16 -7.80 28.78 9.25
N VAL A 17 -8.89 28.09 9.61
CA VAL A 17 -8.91 26.61 9.67
C VAL A 17 -9.01 25.96 8.29
N VAL A 18 -9.52 26.65 7.27
CA VAL A 18 -9.77 26.05 5.94
C VAL A 18 -8.55 26.10 5.00
N CYS A 19 -7.50 26.86 5.33
CA CYS A 19 -6.42 27.16 4.37
C CYS A 19 -5.10 26.36 4.56
N THR A 20 -4.96 25.50 5.58
CA THR A 20 -3.64 24.94 5.93
C THR A 20 -3.42 23.46 5.59
N SER A 21 -4.17 22.86 4.67
CA SER A 21 -3.94 21.47 4.24
C SER A 21 -3.27 21.36 2.87
N ALA A 22 -2.06 21.89 2.75
CA ALA A 22 -1.12 21.51 1.69
C ALA A 22 0.11 20.86 2.32
N ALA A 23 -0.05 19.61 2.77
CA ALA A 23 1.07 18.76 3.15
C ALA A 23 1.77 18.29 1.87
N LEU A 24 2.91 18.92 1.54
CA LEU A 24 3.83 18.41 0.54
C LEU A 24 4.64 17.30 1.21
N ALA A 25 4.33 16.04 0.88
CA ALA A 25 5.19 14.91 1.22
C ALA A 25 6.47 15.01 0.37
N THR A 26 7.58 15.43 0.99
CA THR A 26 8.91 15.26 0.41
C THR A 26 9.38 13.84 0.71
N ASP A 27 9.28 12.96 -0.28
CA ASP A 27 9.98 11.68 -0.28
C ASP A 27 11.48 11.96 -0.47
N ALA A 28 12.23 11.94 0.62
CA ALA A 28 13.67 12.03 0.58
C ALA A 28 14.21 10.61 0.34
N PRO A 29 14.99 10.35 -0.73
CA PRO A 29 15.53 9.02 -0.97
C PRO A 29 16.60 8.73 0.08
N VAL A 30 16.26 7.85 1.03
CA VAL A 30 17.24 7.20 1.91
C VAL A 30 18.03 6.24 1.03
N ALA A 31 19.30 6.57 0.79
CA ALA A 31 20.25 5.69 0.13
C ALA A 31 20.54 4.48 1.01
N ALA A 32 19.64 3.50 1.00
CA ALA A 32 19.92 2.14 1.42
C ALA A 32 20.63 1.45 0.26
N SER A 33 21.79 0.86 0.52
CA SER A 33 22.56 0.11 -0.47
C SER A 33 21.71 -1.03 -1.05
N ASP A 34 21.21 -0.80 -2.26
CA ASP A 34 20.61 -1.79 -3.13
C ASP A 34 21.64 -2.89 -3.45
N ALA A 35 21.61 -3.98 -2.69
CA ALA A 35 21.75 -5.27 -3.35
C ALA A 35 20.55 -5.38 -4.30
N ALA A 36 20.72 -4.88 -5.52
CA ALA A 36 19.69 -4.63 -6.51
C ALA A 36 18.70 -5.80 -6.60
N SER A 37 17.59 -5.68 -5.87
CA SER A 37 16.41 -6.50 -6.11
C SER A 37 15.75 -5.84 -7.30
N GLU A 38 16.17 -6.24 -8.50
CA GLU A 38 15.59 -5.84 -9.78
C GLU A 38 14.07 -5.68 -9.61
N PRO A 39 13.51 -4.49 -9.92
CA PRO A 39 12.09 -4.27 -9.79
C PRO A 39 11.41 -5.33 -10.66
N LYS A 40 10.70 -6.27 -10.02
CA LYS A 40 9.92 -7.29 -10.71
C LYS A 40 8.79 -6.54 -11.41
N THR A 41 9.09 -6.02 -12.61
CA THR A 41 8.11 -5.42 -13.51
C THR A 41 6.96 -6.39 -13.55
N LEU A 42 5.73 -5.88 -13.35
CA LEU A 42 4.51 -6.67 -13.24
C LEU A 42 4.39 -7.56 -14.47
N LYS A 43 4.98 -8.76 -14.35
CA LYS A 43 5.11 -9.72 -15.43
C LYS A 43 3.69 -10.18 -15.67
N GLU A 44 3.23 -10.01 -16.91
CA GLU A 44 1.95 -10.56 -17.35
C GLU A 44 1.83 -11.99 -16.81
N ARG A 45 0.65 -12.34 -16.27
CA ARG A 45 0.38 -13.62 -15.58
C ARG A 45 0.31 -14.79 -16.56
N LEU A 46 1.27 -14.88 -17.46
CA LEU A 46 1.33 -15.83 -18.57
C LEU A 46 1.99 -17.15 -18.17
N GLY A 47 2.66 -17.19 -17.01
CA GLY A 47 3.22 -18.42 -16.44
C GLY A 47 2.19 -19.27 -15.71
N ASP A 48 2.47 -20.57 -15.60
CA ASP A 48 1.66 -21.50 -14.82
C ASP A 48 1.58 -21.10 -13.35
N LYS A 49 0.40 -21.30 -12.74
CA LYS A 49 0.15 -20.95 -11.33
C LYS A 49 1.10 -21.64 -10.35
N ALA A 50 1.61 -22.83 -10.70
CA ALA A 50 2.56 -23.56 -9.88
C ALA A 50 3.91 -22.84 -9.71
N SER A 51 4.34 -22.12 -10.75
CA SER A 51 5.62 -21.39 -10.80
C SER A 51 5.54 -19.98 -10.21
N ASP A 52 4.35 -19.50 -9.85
CA ASP A 52 4.15 -18.17 -9.27
C ASP A 52 4.84 -18.09 -7.89
N GLU A 53 5.84 -17.21 -7.75
CA GLU A 53 6.56 -17.07 -6.48
C GLU A 53 5.68 -16.48 -5.35
N GLN A 54 4.57 -15.82 -5.69
CA GLN A 54 3.63 -15.23 -4.74
C GLN A 54 2.60 -16.23 -4.20
N ARG A 55 2.59 -17.48 -4.67
CA ARG A 55 1.69 -18.52 -4.18
C ARG A 55 1.83 -18.71 -2.67
N VAL A 56 0.73 -18.85 -1.92
CA VAL A 56 0.76 -19.00 -0.45
C VAL A 56 0.93 -20.47 -0.04
N ASP A 57 0.09 -21.34 -0.61
CA ASP A 57 0.01 -22.78 -0.31
C ASP A 57 0.19 -23.64 -1.58
N ASN A 58 0.51 -24.93 -1.43
CA ASN A 58 0.58 -25.91 -2.52
C ASN A 58 -0.79 -26.52 -2.84
N CYS A 59 -1.91 -25.92 -2.40
CA CYS A 59 -3.22 -26.39 -2.78
C CYS A 59 -3.33 -26.36 -4.31
N HIS A 60 -3.79 -27.47 -4.90
CA HIS A 60 -3.86 -27.69 -6.35
C HIS A 60 -2.51 -27.65 -7.11
N VAL A 61 -1.36 -27.70 -6.41
CA VAL A 61 -0.04 -27.77 -7.05
C VAL A 61 0.53 -29.19 -6.97
N PRO A 62 0.73 -29.88 -8.11
CA PRO A 62 1.33 -31.21 -8.16
C PRO A 62 2.73 -31.23 -7.55
N ALA A 63 3.09 -32.31 -6.86
CA ALA A 63 4.39 -32.42 -6.16
C ALA A 63 5.61 -32.18 -7.07
N ALA A 64 5.54 -32.64 -8.33
CA ALA A 64 6.60 -32.45 -9.31
C ALA A 64 6.81 -30.99 -9.73
N GLN A 65 5.81 -30.12 -9.54
CA GLN A 65 5.85 -28.69 -9.88
C GLN A 65 6.10 -27.80 -8.65
N ARG A 66 6.24 -28.40 -7.47
CA ARG A 66 6.57 -27.65 -6.25
C ARG A 66 8.05 -27.27 -6.31
N GLY A 67 8.33 -25.98 -6.16
CA GLY A 67 9.70 -25.51 -5.99
C GLY A 67 10.29 -25.93 -4.64
N THR A 68 11.52 -25.52 -4.38
CA THR A 68 12.24 -25.84 -3.13
C THR A 68 11.65 -25.19 -1.87
N LYS A 69 10.81 -24.16 -2.04
CA LYS A 69 10.17 -23.47 -0.92
C LYS A 69 9.05 -24.33 -0.33
N VAL A 70 9.25 -24.72 0.94
CA VAL A 70 8.22 -25.41 1.73
C VAL A 70 7.02 -24.49 1.91
N ARG A 71 5.83 -24.99 1.55
CA ARG A 71 4.54 -24.30 1.65
C ARG A 71 3.51 -25.31 2.16
N PRO A 72 2.49 -24.88 2.91
CA PRO A 72 1.45 -25.78 3.40
C PRO A 72 0.68 -26.40 2.22
N ASP A 73 0.25 -27.65 2.38
CA ASP A 73 -0.53 -28.37 1.36
C ASP A 73 -2.05 -28.26 1.58
N THR A 74 -2.45 -27.76 2.76
CA THR A 74 -3.84 -27.63 3.16
C THR A 74 -4.55 -26.56 2.36
N CYS A 75 -5.64 -26.93 1.72
CA CYS A 75 -6.59 -25.99 1.13
C CYS A 75 -7.46 -25.40 2.24
N VAL A 76 -7.44 -24.08 2.41
CA VAL A 76 -8.38 -23.38 3.30
C VAL A 76 -9.63 -23.05 2.46
N PRO A 77 -10.85 -23.35 2.95
CA PRO A 77 -12.10 -23.07 2.25
C PRO A 77 -12.39 -21.57 2.09
#